data_AF-A0AAT9LLN4-F1
#
_entry.id   AF-A0AAT9LLN4-F1
#
_cell.length_a   1.000
_cell.length_b   1.000
_cell.length_c   1.000
_cell.angle_alpha   90.00
_cell.angle_beta   90.00
_cell.angle_gamma   90.00
#
_symmetry.space_group_name_H-M   'P 1'
#
loop_
_entity.id
_entity.type
_entity.pdbx_description
1 polymer ?
#
loop_
_entity_poly.entity_id
_entity_poly.type
_entity_poly.pdbx_seq_one_letter_code
_entity_poly.pdbx_strand_id
1 'polypeptide(L)'
;MAALVGLGPQLAEFPEERGPVRDALWYCDLTTSPDGRPVSLRTRTAELRARRGPDDPVVRALTDNGAERERAVRRTESLLLPVLSGQNGDAGHGRRHG
;
A
#
# COMPACT_ATOMS: atom_id res chain seq x y z
N MET A 1 12.28 7.85 4.82
CA MET A 1 11.59 9.16 4.74
C MET A 1 11.98 10.10 5.86
N ALA A 2 11.74 9.77 7.15
CA ALA A 2 12.07 10.65 8.29
C ALA A 2 13.49 11.24 8.23
N ALA A 3 14.49 10.40 7.99
CA ALA A 3 15.87 10.85 7.81
C ALA A 3 16.07 11.80 6.62
N LEU A 4 15.35 11.59 5.50
CA LEU A 4 15.46 12.43 4.29
C LEU A 4 14.94 13.86 4.51
N VAL A 5 14.08 14.06 5.51
CA VAL A 5 13.48 15.35 5.85
C VAL A 5 13.95 15.89 7.21
N GLY A 6 15.00 15.29 7.80
CA GLY A 6 15.60 15.75 9.05
C GLY A 6 14.76 15.49 10.31
N LEU A 7 13.78 14.58 10.25
CA LEU A 7 12.89 14.22 11.36
C LEU A 7 13.26 12.89 12.04
N GLY A 8 14.41 12.30 11.70
CA GLY A 8 14.88 11.03 12.27
C GLY A 8 14.92 11.03 13.80
N PRO A 9 15.63 11.98 14.45
CA PRO A 9 15.72 12.04 15.91
C PRO A 9 14.37 12.22 16.61
N GLN A 10 13.50 13.06 16.06
CA GLN A 10 12.19 13.38 16.63
C GLN A 10 11.24 12.19 16.57
N LEU A 11 11.42 11.30 15.60
CA LEU A 11 10.60 10.10 15.46
C LEU A 11 11.21 8.87 16.14
N ALA A 12 12.41 8.97 16.71
CA ALA A 12 13.11 7.84 17.34
C ALA A 12 12.43 7.36 18.63
N GLU A 13 11.61 8.18 19.28
CA GLU A 13 10.84 7.78 20.46
C GLU A 13 9.67 6.83 20.11
N PHE A 14 9.24 6.82 18.85
CA PHE A 14 8.14 5.96 18.40
C PHE A 14 8.69 4.64 17.86
N PRO A 15 8.15 3.48 18.31
CA PRO A 15 8.51 2.20 17.75
C PRO A 15 8.25 2.16 16.24
N GLU A 16 9.21 1.64 15.48
CA GLU A 16 9.01 1.43 14.06
C GLU A 16 8.05 0.27 13.83
N GLU A 17 6.83 0.57 13.38
CA GLU A 17 5.85 -0.45 12.98
C GLU A 17 6.40 -1.22 11.76
N ARG A 18 6.55 -2.54 11.88
CA ARG A 18 7.08 -3.40 10.80
C ARG A 18 6.16 -4.55 10.39
N GLY A 19 4.97 -4.61 10.95
CA GLY A 19 3.98 -5.67 10.77
C GLY A 19 2.86 -5.34 9.77
N PRO A 20 1.76 -6.10 9.83
CA PRO A 20 0.68 -6.08 8.83
C PRO A 20 -0.01 -4.72 8.66
N VAL A 21 -0.05 -3.91 9.73
CA VAL A 21 -0.68 -2.59 9.69
C VAL A 21 0.08 -1.65 8.76
N ARG A 22 1.41 -1.59 8.87
CA ARG A 22 2.24 -0.81 7.94
C ARG A 22 2.06 -1.31 6.51
N ASP A 23 2.10 -2.63 6.33
CA ASP A 23 1.99 -3.22 5.00
C ASP A 23 0.66 -2.86 4.34
N ALA A 24 -0.45 -2.93 5.08
CA ALA A 24 -1.77 -2.52 4.61
C ALA A 24 -1.83 -1.03 4.25
N LEU A 25 -1.25 -0.14 5.05
CA LEU A 25 -1.21 1.29 4.76
C LEU A 25 -0.37 1.59 3.51
N TRP A 26 0.77 0.92 3.34
CA TRP A 26 1.58 1.04 2.14
C TRP A 26 0.88 0.48 0.91
N TYR A 27 0.19 -0.65 1.03
CA TYR A 27 -0.67 -1.18 -0.02
C TYR A 27 -1.69 -0.13 -0.45
N CYS A 28 -2.48 0.41 0.50
CA CYS A 28 -3.48 1.44 0.20
C CYS A 28 -2.88 2.68 -0.49
N ASP A 29 -1.76 3.23 -0.03
CA ASP A 29 -1.13 4.40 -0.67
C ASP A 29 -0.60 4.08 -2.08
N LEU A 30 0.00 2.91 -2.25
CA LEU A 30 0.72 2.54 -3.46
C LEU A 30 -0.14 1.86 -4.52
N THR A 31 -1.38 1.50 -4.20
CA THR A 31 -2.34 0.93 -5.17
C THR A 31 -3.57 1.82 -5.38
N THR A 32 -3.52 3.08 -4.95
CA THR A 32 -4.64 4.04 -5.09
C THR A 32 -4.17 5.30 -5.81
N SER A 33 -4.91 5.72 -6.84
CA SER A 33 -4.66 6.97 -7.57
C SER A 33 -4.99 8.20 -6.71
N PRO A 34 -4.54 9.40 -7.11
CA PRO A 34 -4.94 10.65 -6.44
C PRO A 34 -6.47 10.84 -6.36
N ASP A 35 -7.20 10.33 -7.35
CA ASP A 35 -8.67 10.37 -7.42
C ASP A 35 -9.35 9.20 -6.68
N GLY A 36 -8.60 8.41 -5.91
CA GLY A 36 -9.12 7.29 -5.14
C GLY A 36 -9.41 6.02 -5.95
N ARG A 37 -8.92 5.91 -7.19
CA ARG A 37 -9.16 4.72 -8.03
C ARG A 37 -8.09 3.64 -7.80
N PRO A 38 -8.46 2.34 -7.82
CA PRO A 38 -7.47 1.27 -7.78
C PRO A 38 -6.53 1.34 -8.99
N VAL A 39 -5.22 1.26 -8.73
CA VAL A 39 -4.16 1.24 -9.74
C VAL A 39 -3.07 0.27 -9.34
N SER A 40 -2.26 -0.19 -10.31
CA SER A 40 -1.12 -1.04 -9.99
C SER A 40 -0.01 -0.25 -9.25
N LEU A 41 0.75 -0.94 -8.40
CA LEU A 41 1.96 -0.39 -7.76
C LEU A 41 2.90 0.28 -8.78
N ARG A 42 3.11 -0.36 -9.93
CA ARG A 42 3.96 0.16 -11.00
C ARG A 42 3.41 1.48 -11.54
N THR A 43 2.12 1.53 -11.84
CA THR A 43 1.44 2.74 -12.34
C THR A 43 1.57 3.87 -11.33
N ARG A 44 1.27 3.60 -10.05
CA ARG A 44 1.34 4.60 -8.98
C ARG A 44 2.75 5.13 -8.75
N THR A 45 3.76 4.24 -8.79
CA THR A 45 5.16 4.62 -8.61
C THR A 45 5.68 5.44 -9.79
N ALA A 46 5.32 5.07 -11.03
CA ALA A 46 5.68 5.85 -12.22
C ALA A 46 5.05 7.24 -12.21
N GLU A 47 3.78 7.32 -11.81
CA GLU A 47 3.07 8.59 -11.62
C GLU A 47 3.75 9.47 -10.56
N LEU A 48 4.09 8.92 -9.39
CA LEU A 48 4.81 9.66 -8.34
C LEU A 48 6.13 10.25 -8.85
N ARG A 49 6.90 9.49 -9.62
CA ARG A 49 8.17 9.94 -10.22
C ARG A 49 7.99 10.96 -11.34
N ALA A 50 6.87 10.93 -12.07
CA ALA A 50 6.58 11.90 -13.11
C ALA A 50 6.08 13.23 -12.51
N ARG A 51 5.23 13.14 -11.48
CA ARG A 51 4.63 14.30 -10.81
C ARG A 51 5.62 15.02 -9.89
N ARG A 52 6.49 14.26 -9.22
CA ARG A 52 7.49 14.78 -8.27
C ARG A 52 8.88 14.60 -8.87
N GLY A 53 9.69 15.66 -8.87
CA GLY A 53 11.04 15.62 -9.41
C GLY A 53 11.96 14.62 -8.67
N PRO A 54 13.12 14.28 -9.23
CA PRO A 54 14.01 13.24 -8.69
C PRO A 54 14.54 13.56 -7.27
N ASP A 55 14.66 14.84 -6.93
CA ASP A 55 15.15 15.29 -5.62
C ASP A 55 14.04 15.36 -4.54
N ASP A 56 12.77 15.16 -4.92
CA ASP A 56 11.67 15.14 -3.97
C ASP A 56 11.88 13.99 -2.95
N PRO A 57 11.76 14.23 -1.63
CA PRO A 57 11.96 13.21 -0.62
C PRO A 57 11.13 11.94 -0.84
N VAL A 58 9.91 12.06 -1.37
CA VAL A 58 9.04 10.92 -1.70
C VAL A 58 9.68 10.04 -2.76
N VAL A 59 10.22 10.64 -3.82
CA VAL A 59 10.90 9.92 -4.91
C VAL A 59 12.18 9.27 -4.39
N ARG A 60 12.97 10.01 -3.60
CA ARG A 60 14.19 9.48 -2.97
C ARG A 60 13.90 8.28 -2.07
N ALA A 61 12.84 8.32 -1.28
CA ALA A 61 12.46 7.15 -0.47
C ALA A 61 11.93 5.99 -1.31
N LEU A 62 11.26 6.23 -2.43
CA LEU A 62 10.86 5.15 -3.33
C LEU A 62 12.07 4.46 -3.96
N THR A 63 13.15 5.21 -4.21
CA THR A 63 14.44 4.64 -4.62
C THR A 63 15.08 3.82 -3.51
N ASP A 64 15.09 4.33 -2.28
CA ASP A 64 15.75 3.70 -1.12
C ASP A 64 15.06 2.40 -0.65
N ASN A 65 13.73 2.40 -0.54
CA ASN A 65 12.98 1.28 0.06
C ASN A 65 11.91 0.68 -0.84
N GLY A 66 11.93 0.98 -2.15
CA GLY A 66 10.92 0.52 -3.11
C GLY A 66 10.73 -1.00 -3.11
N ALA A 67 11.82 -1.76 -3.00
CA ALA A 67 11.76 -3.22 -2.92
C ALA A 67 10.99 -3.71 -1.69
N GLU A 68 11.14 -3.06 -0.53
CA GLU A 68 10.41 -3.47 0.68
C GLU A 68 8.93 -3.08 0.60
N ARG A 69 8.63 -1.92 0.02
CA ARG A 69 7.24 -1.54 -0.28
C ARG A 69 6.57 -2.52 -1.23
N GLU A 70 7.27 -3.01 -2.24
CA GLU A 70 6.75 -4.03 -3.14
C GLU A 70 6.48 -5.35 -2.41
N ARG A 71 7.36 -5.78 -1.49
CA ARG A 71 7.11 -6.97 -0.66
C ARG A 71 5.89 -6.77 0.24
N ALA A 72 5.75 -5.61 0.86
CA ALA A 72 4.60 -5.26 1.69
C ALA A 72 3.28 -5.36 0.90
N VAL A 73 3.23 -4.75 -0.29
CA VAL A 73 2.08 -4.83 -1.21
C VAL A 73 1.71 -6.29 -1.49
N ARG A 74 2.68 -7.14 -1.86
CA ARG A 74 2.42 -8.57 -2.13
C ARG A 74 1.92 -9.34 -0.91
N ARG A 75 2.47 -9.04 0.28
CA ARG A 75 2.00 -9.66 1.54
C ARG A 75 0.54 -9.30 1.79
N THR A 76 0.16 -8.03 1.62
CA THR A 76 -1.23 -7.58 1.77
C THR A 76 -2.15 -8.20 0.72
N GLU A 77 -1.75 -8.22 -0.56
CA GLU A 77 -2.52 -8.89 -1.62
C GLU A 77 -2.79 -10.36 -1.28
N SER A 78 -1.78 -11.07 -0.79
CA SER A 78 -1.91 -12.48 -0.39
C SER A 78 -2.90 -12.69 0.75
N LEU A 79 -3.01 -11.73 1.68
CA LEU A 79 -4.00 -11.77 2.76
C LEU A 79 -5.43 -11.48 2.28
N LEU A 80 -5.59 -10.67 1.23
CA LEU A 80 -6.89 -10.28 0.69
C LEU A 80 -7.48 -11.29 -0.31
N LEU A 81 -6.63 -12.02 -1.05
CA LEU A 81 -7.05 -13.01 -2.05
C LEU A 81 -8.07 -14.05 -1.53
N PRO A 82 -7.92 -14.63 -0.32
CA PRO A 82 -8.91 -15.56 0.24
C PRO A 82 -10.27 -14.90 0.52
N VAL A 83 -10.28 -13.64 0.97
CA VAL A 83 -11.50 -12.89 1.30
C VAL A 83 -12.32 -12.62 0.03
N LEU A 84 -11.66 -12.23 -1.06
CA LEU A 84 -12.33 -11.96 -2.34
C LEU A 84 -12.84 -13.24 -3.02
N SER A 85 -12.18 -14.36 -2.78
CA SER A 85 -12.59 -15.67 -3.31
C SER A 85 -13.79 -16.26 -2.54
N GLY A 86 -13.95 -15.93 -1.25
CA GLY A 86 -15.09 -16.33 -0.42
C GLY A 86 -16.37 -15.51 -0.61
N GLN A 87 -16.28 -14.30 -1.17
CA GLN A 87 -17.43 -13.40 -1.43
C GLN A 87 -18.22 -13.76 -2.71
N ASN A 88 -17.74 -14.70 -3.53
CA ASN A 88 -18.47 -15.20 -4.71
C ASN A 88 -19.45 -16.35 -4.41
N GLY A 89 -19.53 -16.81 -3.14
CA GLY A 89 -20.29 -18.00 -2.75
C GLY A 89 -21.63 -17.77 -2.03
N ASP A 90 -21.95 -16.54 -1.62
CA ASP A 90 -23.12 -16.28 -0.74
C ASP A 90 -24.22 -15.43 -1.43
N ALA A 91 -24.50 -15.76 -2.69
CA ALA A 91 -25.67 -15.25 -3.43
C ALA A 91 -26.56 -16.42 -3.85
N GLY A 92 -27.16 -17.12 -2.87
CA GLY A 92 -27.97 -18.30 -3.21
C GLY A 92 -28.71 -18.98 -2.07
N HIS A 93 -29.18 -18.27 -1.03
CA HIS A 93 -30.11 -18.87 -0.08
C HIS A 93 -31.32 -17.97 0.22
N GLY A 94 -32.41 -18.24 -0.51
CA GLY A 94 -33.77 -17.73 -0.25
C GLY A 94 -34.59 -17.75 -1.54
N ARG A 95 -35.77 -18.34 -1.64
CA ARG A 95 -36.70 -18.93 -0.68
C ARG A 95 -37.49 -20.03 -1.40
N ARG A 96 -37.71 -21.18 -0.77
CA ARG A 96 -38.84 -22.06 -1.08
C ARG A 96 -39.85 -21.90 0.05
N HIS A 97 -40.88 -21.10 -0.20
CA HIS A 97 -42.12 -21.18 0.57
C HIS A 97 -42.95 -22.31 -0.05
N GLY A 98 -43.52 -23.13 0.84
CA GLY A 98 -44.39 -24.26 0.51
C GLY A 98 -45.79 -23.86 0.07
#